data_AF-A0A3B8K776-F1
#
_entry.id   AF-A0A3B8K776-F1
#
_cell.length_a   1.000
_cell.length_b   1.000
_cell.length_c   1.000
_cell.angle_alpha   90.00
_cell.angle_beta   90.00
_cell.angle_gamma   90.00
#
_symmetry.space_group_name_H-M   'P 1'
#
loop_
_entity.id
_entity.type
_entity.pdbx_description
1 polymer ?
#
loop_
_entity_poly.entity_id
_entity_poly.type
_entity_poly.pdbx_seq_one_letter_code
_entity_poly.pdbx_strand_id
1 'polypeptide(L)'
;MALPLRQVIAVLLAAALAMPFAAQADESEGQSLLRVIQGLESLRYEILQEQKRFRATPVPTDRNERELWQAISEDMTLTLAQIDAAINEHGQRLLEITGPVESPPPSAMPPLLPE
;
A
#
# COMPACT_ATOMS: atom_id res chain seq x y z
N MET A 1 -13.34 -31.36 -8.04
CA MET A 1 -13.45 -30.14 -8.88
C MET A 1 -12.34 -29.20 -8.44
N ALA A 2 -11.37 -28.93 -9.32
CA ALA A 2 -10.25 -28.05 -8.99
C ALA A 2 -10.70 -26.59 -9.11
N LEU A 3 -10.46 -25.77 -8.08
CA LEU A 3 -10.73 -24.33 -8.19
C LEU A 3 -9.80 -23.72 -9.26
N PRO A 4 -10.32 -22.85 -10.15
CA PRO A 4 -9.50 -22.13 -11.10
C PRO A 4 -8.45 -21.28 -10.35
N LEU A 5 -7.23 -21.22 -10.88
CA LEU A 5 -6.07 -20.54 -10.25
C LEU A 5 -6.39 -19.13 -9.75
N ARG A 6 -7.27 -18.42 -10.45
CA ARG A 6 -7.75 -17.08 -10.11
C ARG A 6 -8.55 -17.03 -8.79
N GLN A 7 -9.34 -18.07 -8.51
CA GLN A 7 -10.05 -18.21 -7.24
C GLN A 7 -9.11 -18.66 -6.12
N VAL A 8 -8.08 -19.45 -6.43
CA VAL A 8 -7.05 -19.81 -5.45
C VAL A 8 -6.27 -18.55 -5.01
N ILE A 9 -5.90 -17.68 -5.95
CA ILE A 9 -5.24 -16.40 -5.65
C ILE A 9 -6.18 -15.49 -4.85
N ALA A 10 -7.45 -15.36 -5.22
CA ALA A 10 -8.40 -14.54 -4.50
C ALA A 10 -8.65 -15.05 -3.06
N VAL A 11 -8.71 -16.37 -2.86
CA VAL A 11 -8.84 -16.98 -1.54
C VAL A 11 -7.56 -16.83 -0.72
N LEU A 12 -6.38 -16.92 -1.34
CA LEU A 12 -5.11 -16.66 -0.67
C LEU A 12 -4.96 -15.18 -0.26
N LEU A 13 -5.37 -14.24 -1.11
CA LEU A 13 -5.42 -12.81 -0.77
C LEU A 13 -6.40 -12.55 0.37
N ALA A 14 -7.60 -13.14 0.33
CA ALA A 14 -8.60 -12.99 1.38
C ALA A 14 -8.15 -13.63 2.70
N ALA A 15 -7.47 -14.78 2.65
CA ALA A 15 -6.91 -15.45 3.82
C ALA A 15 -5.70 -14.71 4.41
N ALA A 16 -4.86 -14.09 3.58
CA ALA A 16 -3.79 -13.21 4.04
C ALA A 16 -4.37 -11.94 4.71
N LEU A 17 -5.51 -11.43 4.21
CA LEU A 17 -6.23 -10.30 4.81
C LEU A 17 -6.95 -10.68 6.11
N ALA A 18 -7.33 -11.96 6.27
CA ALA A 18 -8.09 -12.48 7.41
C ALA A 18 -7.23 -13.20 8.47
N MET A 19 -5.91 -13.32 8.27
CA MET A 19 -5.00 -13.82 9.30
C MET A 19 -5.01 -12.85 10.48
N PRO A 20 -5.42 -13.28 11.68
CA PRO A 20 -5.35 -12.43 12.84
C PRO A 20 -3.88 -12.33 13.22
N PHE A 21 -3.28 -11.16 13.05
CA PHE A 21 -2.11 -10.78 13.85
C PHE A 21 -2.56 -10.72 15.32
N ALA A 22 -2.68 -11.89 15.94
CA ALA A 22 -2.94 -12.07 17.35
C ALA A 22 -1.66 -11.76 18.14
N ALA A 23 -1.21 -10.51 18.08
CA ALA A 23 -0.20 -9.92 18.95
C ALA A 23 -0.20 -8.40 18.75
N GLN A 24 -1.13 -7.71 19.41
CA GLN A 24 -1.01 -6.34 19.97
C GLN A 24 -2.42 -5.79 20.26
N ALA A 25 -3.02 -6.32 21.33
CA ALA A 25 -4.14 -5.66 21.99
C ALA A 25 -3.58 -4.47 22.79
N ASP A 26 -3.38 -3.35 22.10
CA ASP A 26 -3.47 -1.93 22.55
C ASP A 26 -2.84 -1.01 21.47
N GLU A 27 -3.04 -1.32 20.17
CA GLU A 27 -2.68 -0.37 19.11
C GLU A 27 -3.85 0.58 18.91
N SER A 28 -3.61 1.88 19.08
CA SER A 28 -4.59 2.88 18.68
C SER A 28 -4.90 2.69 17.20
N GLU A 29 -6.16 2.89 16.80
CA GLU A 29 -6.61 2.74 15.40
C GLU A 29 -5.68 3.48 14.41
N GLY A 30 -5.14 4.63 14.83
CA GLY A 30 -4.14 5.37 14.07
C GLY A 30 -2.80 4.65 13.85
N GLN A 31 -2.26 3.93 14.84
CA GLN A 31 -1.05 3.12 14.67
C GLN A 31 -1.27 1.94 13.72
N SER A 32 -2.45 1.30 13.82
CA SER A 32 -2.84 0.24 12.88
C SER A 32 -2.92 0.76 11.45
N LEU A 33 -3.59 1.91 11.23
CA LEU A 33 -3.69 2.55 9.92
C LEU A 33 -2.32 2.96 9.36
N LEU A 34 -1.45 3.52 10.19
CA LEU A 34 -0.08 3.86 9.80
C LEU A 34 0.70 2.63 9.32
N ARG A 35 0.57 1.50 10.02
CA ARG A 35 1.22 0.24 9.62
C ARG A 35 0.67 -0.27 8.29
N VAL A 36 -0.64 -0.17 8.06
CA VAL A 36 -1.27 -0.52 6.78
C VAL A 36 -0.75 0.37 5.65
N ILE A 37 -0.72 1.69 5.85
CA ILE A 37 -0.19 2.65 4.88
C ILE A 37 1.28 2.33 4.53
N GLN A 38 2.12 2.08 5.54
CA GLN A 38 3.52 1.70 5.33
C GLN A 38 3.66 0.39 4.54
N GLY A 39 2.83 -0.61 4.85
CA GLY A 39 2.79 -1.87 4.10
C GLY A 39 2.40 -1.66 2.63
N LEU A 40 1.40 -0.82 2.36
CA LEU A 40 0.95 -0.49 1.01
C LEU A 40 2.01 0.30 0.23
N GLU A 41 2.72 1.25 0.85
CA GLU A 41 3.82 1.97 0.21
C GLU A 41 5.00 1.04 -0.13
N SER A 42 5.32 0.08 0.75
CA SER A 42 6.32 -0.95 0.46
C SER A 42 5.91 -1.79 -0.74
N LEU A 43 4.67 -2.28 -0.77
CA LEU A 43 4.14 -3.08 -1.88
C LEU A 43 4.12 -2.29 -3.19
N ARG A 44 3.70 -1.02 -3.14
CA ARG A 44 3.73 -0.11 -4.28
C ARG A 44 5.13 0.03 -4.86
N TYR A 45 6.13 0.22 -4.00
CA TYR A 45 7.53 0.30 -4.43
C TYR A 45 7.98 -1.00 -5.10
N GLU A 46 7.67 -2.16 -4.53
CA GLU A 46 8.02 -3.47 -5.10
C GLU A 46 7.39 -3.67 -6.48
N ILE A 47 6.10 -3.35 -6.64
CA ILE A 47 5.39 -3.47 -7.92
C ILE A 47 5.96 -2.49 -8.95
N LEU A 48 6.34 -1.27 -8.56
CA LEU A 48 7.00 -0.32 -9.47
C LEU A 48 8.35 -0.84 -9.97
N GLN A 49 9.14 -1.48 -9.08
CA GLN A 49 10.40 -2.10 -9.48
C GLN A 49 10.17 -3.28 -10.43
N GLU A 50 9.17 -4.11 -10.15
CA GLU A 50 8.84 -5.24 -11.02
C GLU A 50 8.27 -4.78 -12.36
N GLN A 51 7.42 -3.76 -12.39
CA GLN A 51 6.94 -3.15 -13.63
C GLN A 51 8.09 -2.59 -14.47
N LYS A 52 9.10 -1.97 -13.82
CA LYS A 52 10.31 -1.51 -14.51
C LYS A 52 11.09 -2.68 -15.13
N ARG A 53 11.25 -3.79 -14.41
CA ARG A 53 11.90 -5.01 -14.93
C ARG A 53 11.10 -5.63 -16.07
N PHE A 54 9.79 -5.73 -15.92
CA PHE A 54 8.87 -6.24 -16.92
C PHE A 54 8.94 -5.41 -18.21
N ARG A 55 8.91 -4.07 -18.11
CA ARG A 55 9.05 -3.18 -19.28
C ARG A 55 10.42 -3.25 -19.95
N ALA A 56 11.45 -3.73 -19.25
CA ALA A 56 12.76 -3.98 -19.84
C ALA A 56 12.81 -5.32 -20.61
N THR A 57 11.85 -6.23 -20.40
CA THR A 57 11.76 -7.45 -21.20
C THR A 57 11.27 -7.15 -22.61
N PRO A 58 11.84 -7.79 -23.66
CA PRO A 58 11.37 -7.61 -25.03
C PRO A 58 9.90 -8.01 -25.18
N VAL A 59 9.13 -7.17 -25.88
CA VAL A 59 7.72 -7.48 -26.19
C VAL A 59 7.67 -8.69 -27.14
N PRO A 60 6.87 -9.73 -26.83
CA PRO A 60 6.75 -10.89 -27.70
C PRO A 60 6.25 -10.58 -29.11
N THR A 61 6.77 -11.34 -30.07
CA THR A 61 6.37 -11.25 -31.48
C THR A 61 5.16 -12.12 -31.79
N ASP A 62 5.01 -13.25 -31.09
CA ASP A 62 3.81 -14.09 -31.15
C ASP A 62 2.59 -13.34 -30.61
N ARG A 63 1.44 -13.55 -31.26
CA ARG A 63 0.21 -12.85 -30.94
C ARG A 63 -0.31 -13.21 -29.55
N ASN A 64 -0.36 -14.50 -29.22
CA ASN A 64 -0.93 -14.96 -27.94
C ASN A 64 -0.03 -14.52 -26.78
N GLU A 65 1.29 -14.63 -26.97
CA GLU A 65 2.27 -14.15 -25.99
C GLU A 65 2.19 -12.63 -25.81
N ARG A 66 1.98 -11.87 -26.88
CA ARG A 66 1.79 -10.42 -26.80
C ARG A 66 0.51 -10.03 -26.06
N GLU A 67 -0.59 -10.71 -26.32
CA GLU A 67 -1.87 -10.50 -25.61
C GLU A 67 -1.70 -10.74 -24.11
N LEU A 68 -1.00 -11.82 -23.72
CA LEU A 68 -0.68 -12.09 -22.33
C LEU A 68 0.25 -11.02 -21.73
N TRP A 69 1.31 -10.64 -22.45
CA TRP A 69 2.25 -9.60 -22.02
C TRP A 69 1.52 -8.27 -21.76
N GLN A 70 0.59 -7.90 -22.64
CA GLN A 70 -0.20 -6.69 -22.48
C GLN A 70 -1.14 -6.78 -21.27
N ALA A 71 -1.83 -7.91 -21.09
CA ALA A 71 -2.70 -8.13 -19.94
C ALA A 71 -1.94 -8.01 -18.61
N ILE A 72 -0.71 -8.53 -18.53
CA ILE A 72 0.15 -8.39 -17.34
C ILE A 72 0.52 -6.92 -17.10
N SER A 73 0.89 -6.19 -18.15
CA SER A 73 1.22 -4.76 -18.06
C SER A 73 0.03 -3.91 -17.55
N GLU A 74 -1.16 -4.19 -18.05
CA GLU A 74 -2.41 -3.54 -17.64
C GLU A 74 -2.77 -3.89 -16.19
N ASP A 75 -2.65 -5.16 -15.79
CA ASP A 75 -2.92 -5.62 -14.43
C ASP A 75 -1.98 -4.98 -13.40
N MET A 76 -0.68 -4.86 -13.70
CA MET A 76 0.27 -4.14 -12.85
C MET A 76 -0.11 -2.66 -12.70
N THR A 77 -0.55 -2.03 -13.78
CA THR A 77 -0.97 -0.61 -13.79
C THR A 77 -2.22 -0.40 -12.94
N LEU A 78 -3.21 -1.28 -13.09
CA LEU A 78 -4.45 -1.24 -12.31
C LEU A 78 -4.19 -1.51 -10.82
N THR A 79 -3.33 -2.48 -10.51
CA THR A 79 -2.94 -2.79 -9.13
C THR A 79 -2.28 -1.59 -8.45
N LEU A 80 -1.38 -0.89 -9.15
CA LEU A 80 -0.76 0.34 -8.61
C LEU A 80 -1.80 1.42 -8.33
N ALA A 81 -2.75 1.63 -9.24
CA ALA A 81 -3.82 2.62 -9.04
C ALA A 81 -4.72 2.26 -7.84
N GLN A 82 -5.00 0.97 -7.63
CA GLN A 82 -5.75 0.50 -6.46
C GLN A 82 -4.99 0.73 -5.15
N ILE A 83 -3.67 0.50 -5.15
CA ILE A 83 -2.83 0.77 -3.98
C ILE A 83 -2.78 2.28 -3.69
N ASP A 84 -2.60 3.12 -4.71
CA ASP A 84 -2.63 4.58 -4.55
C ASP A 84 -3.98 5.06 -3.97
N ALA A 85 -5.10 4.48 -4.42
CA ALA A 85 -6.41 4.78 -3.88
C ALA A 85 -6.54 4.34 -2.41
N ALA A 86 -6.08 3.14 -2.05
CA ALA A 86 -6.12 2.63 -0.69
C ALA A 86 -5.24 3.43 0.27
N ILE A 87 -4.05 3.84 -0.15
CA ILE A 87 -3.17 4.73 0.63
C ILE A 87 -3.87 6.06 0.92
N ASN A 88 -4.51 6.66 -0.09
CA ASN A 88 -5.26 7.90 0.10
C ASN A 88 -6.45 7.72 1.05
N GLU A 89 -7.23 6.65 0.90
CA GLU A 89 -8.36 6.35 1.77
C GLU A 89 -7.93 6.17 3.23
N HIS A 90 -6.91 5.35 3.49
CA HIS A 90 -6.38 5.16 4.83
C HIS A 90 -5.73 6.43 5.39
N GLY A 91 -5.08 7.24 4.54
CA GLY A 91 -4.52 8.53 4.93
C GLY A 91 -5.58 9.53 5.37
N GLN A 92 -6.71 9.60 4.66
CA GLN A 92 -7.85 10.43 5.06
C GLN A 92 -8.43 9.96 6.40
N ARG A 93 -8.65 8.65 6.55
CA ARG A 93 -9.15 8.08 7.81
C ARG A 93 -8.21 8.34 8.99
N LEU A 94 -6.90 8.28 8.76
CA LEU A 94 -5.91 8.60 9.78
C LEU A 94 -6.05 10.06 10.25
N LEU A 95 -6.18 11.00 9.31
CA LEU A 95 -6.37 12.43 9.62
C LEU A 95 -7.67 12.68 10.41
N GLU A 96 -8.75 11.96 10.09
CA GLU A 96 -10.02 12.03 10.82
C GLU A 96 -9.87 11.60 12.28
N ILE A 97 -9.05 10.58 12.55
CA ILE A 97 -8.87 10.00 13.89
C ILE A 97 -7.86 10.80 14.72
N THR A 98 -6.77 11.30 14.13
CA THR A 98 -5.74 12.05 14.86
C THR A 98 -6.11 13.52 15.06
N GLY A 99 -7.13 14.03 14.37
CA GLY A 99 -7.46 15.45 14.32
C GLY A 99 -6.40 16.26 13.56
N PRO A 100 -6.65 17.56 13.31
CA PRO A 100 -5.61 18.45 12.80
C PRO A 100 -4.48 18.50 13.84
N VAL A 101 -3.24 18.29 13.38
CA VAL A 101 -2.05 18.49 14.21
C VAL A 101 -2.06 19.96 14.67
N GLU A 102 -2.49 20.22 15.91
CA GLU A 102 -2.28 21.52 16.52
C GLU A 102 -0.77 21.76 16.54
N SER A 103 -0.34 22.87 15.94
CA SER A 103 1.04 23.32 16.00
C SER A 103 1.51 23.25 17.45
N PRO A 104 2.70 22.71 17.75
CA PRO A 104 3.21 22.69 19.11
C PRO A 104 3.13 24.11 19.67
N PRO A 105 2.65 24.29 20.92
CA PRO A 105 2.55 25.61 21.51
C PRO A 105 3.91 26.30 21.37
N PRO A 106 3.95 27.60 21.02
CA PRO A 106 5.19 28.31 20.83
C PRO A 106 6.05 28.08 22.08
N SER A 107 7.20 27.44 21.88
CA SER A 107 8.14 27.13 22.94
C SER A 107 8.39 28.42 23.72
N ALA A 108 7.91 28.48 24.96
CA ALA A 108 8.19 29.59 25.86
C ALA A 108 9.67 29.51 26.21
N MET A 109 10.53 29.98 25.29
CA MET A 109 11.95 30.09 25.56
C MET A 109 12.10 30.95 26.82
N PRO A 110 12.77 30.44 27.86
CA PRO A 110 13.02 31.24 29.06
C PRO A 110 13.79 32.50 28.65
N PRO A 111 13.48 33.67 29.25
CA PRO A 111 14.09 34.94 28.86
C PRO A 111 15.61 34.81 28.97
N LEU A 112 16.32 35.21 27.91
CA LEU A 112 17.77 35.24 27.90
C LEU A 112 18.24 36.20 29.00
N LEU A 113 19.17 35.73 29.84
CA LEU A 113 19.77 36.54 30.89
C LEU A 113 20.46 37.76 30.28
N PRO A 114 20.34 38.96 30.88
CA PRO A 114 21.05 40.13 30.40
C PRO A 114 22.57 39.97 30.54
N GLU A 115 23.32 40.55 29.60
CA GLU A 115 24.78 40.52 29.54
C GLU A 115 25.47 41.25 30.71
#